data_AF-A0A484CKK3-F1
#
_entry.id   AF-A0A484CKK3-F1
#
_cell.length_a   1.000
_cell.length_b   1.000
_cell.length_c   1.000
_cell.angle_alpha   90.00
_cell.angle_beta   90.00
_cell.angle_gamma   90.00
#
_symmetry.space_group_name_H-M   'P 1'
#
loop_
_entity.id
_entity.type
_entity.pdbx_description
1 polymer ?
#
loop_
_entity_poly.entity_id
_entity_poly.type
_entity_poly.pdbx_seq_one_letter_code
_entity_poly.pdbx_strand_id
1 'polypeptide(L)'
;MMEKDKTGVWLSHSTSQFPFTRDPDNFYPPSGATNAQTFICVTFNYDQFNKIGEHLLDINAFTFDDHIPDDFYEELKLRKIGNNNRDARDNKVSTQDLTSAGRTSFVSIAKKQYKGEISA
;
A
#
# COMPACT_ATOMS: atom_id res chain seq x y z
N MET A 1 -21.30 10.39 0.42
CA MET A 1 -20.45 10.39 -0.79
C MET A 1 -19.23 11.25 -0.53
N MET A 2 -18.05 10.63 -0.44
CA MET A 2 -16.80 11.37 -0.69
C MET A 2 -16.87 11.96 -2.12
N GLU A 3 -16.24 13.10 -2.35
CA GLU A 3 -16.21 13.79 -3.65
C GLU A 3 -14.88 13.46 -4.36
N LYS A 4 -14.88 13.40 -5.70
CA LYS A 4 -13.74 12.91 -6.52
C LYS A 4 -12.61 13.93 -6.67
N ASP A 5 -12.79 15.11 -6.10
CA ASP A 5 -11.80 16.17 -5.87
C ASP A 5 -11.03 15.98 -4.54
N LYS A 6 -11.31 14.91 -3.79
CA LYS A 6 -10.65 14.63 -2.52
C LYS A 6 -9.25 14.07 -2.70
N THR A 7 -8.42 14.35 -1.73
CA THR A 7 -7.09 13.77 -1.59
C THR A 7 -7.14 12.57 -0.64
N GLY A 8 -6.13 11.72 -0.73
CA GLY A 8 -5.87 10.67 0.24
C GLY A 8 -4.40 10.63 0.61
N VAL A 9 -4.09 9.94 1.70
CA VAL A 9 -2.71 9.73 2.15
C VAL A 9 -2.29 8.29 1.84
N TRP A 10 -1.09 8.14 1.29
CA TRP A 10 -0.40 6.86 1.24
C TRP A 10 0.81 6.91 2.18
N LEU A 11 0.82 6.00 3.15
CA LEU A 11 1.89 5.83 4.12
C LEU A 11 2.64 4.52 3.82
N SER A 12 3.89 4.62 3.38
CA SER A 12 4.79 3.49 3.19
C SER A 12 5.83 3.46 4.31
N HIS A 13 6.11 2.29 4.86
CA HIS A 13 7.02 2.15 5.99
C HIS A 13 7.72 0.80 6.05
N SER A 14 8.79 0.73 6.84
CA SER A 14 9.55 -0.49 7.12
C SER A 14 9.32 -1.04 8.54
N THR A 15 8.49 -0.38 9.34
CA THR A 15 8.19 -0.75 10.74
C THR A 15 7.34 -2.01 10.86
N SER A 16 7.96 -3.13 11.25
CA SER A 16 7.27 -4.40 11.52
C SER A 16 6.25 -4.26 12.65
N GLN A 17 5.09 -4.92 12.51
CA GLN A 17 3.98 -4.90 13.47
C GLN A 17 3.34 -3.52 13.69
N PHE A 18 3.58 -2.56 12.80
CA PHE A 18 2.88 -1.28 12.80
C PHE A 18 1.65 -1.33 11.89
N PRO A 19 0.48 -0.81 12.30
CA PRO A 19 0.04 -0.65 13.69
C PRO A 19 -0.39 -1.98 14.33
N PHE A 20 -0.42 -3.09 13.57
CA PHE A 20 -0.94 -4.44 13.88
C PHE A 20 -2.39 -4.48 14.42
N THR A 21 -2.68 -3.78 15.51
CA THR A 21 -4.02 -3.51 16.04
C THR A 21 -4.26 -2.00 16.08
N ARG A 22 -5.50 -1.55 15.86
CA ARG A 22 -5.89 -0.14 16.08
C ARG A 22 -6.03 0.19 17.58
N ASP A 23 -5.11 -0.32 18.41
CA ASP A 23 -5.03 -0.07 19.84
C ASP A 23 -4.25 1.22 20.08
N PRO A 24 -4.91 2.29 20.60
CA PRO A 24 -4.23 3.56 20.86
C PRO A 24 -3.10 3.44 21.88
N ASP A 25 -3.18 2.49 22.82
CA ASP A 25 -2.20 2.34 23.90
C ASP A 25 -0.95 1.59 23.43
N ASN A 26 -1.04 0.83 22.34
CA ASN A 26 0.04 0.01 21.78
C ASN A 26 0.31 0.29 20.28
N PHE A 27 0.05 1.52 19.83
CA PHE A 27 0.08 1.89 18.42
C PHE A 27 1.46 1.80 17.76
N TYR A 28 2.53 2.12 18.49
CA TYR A 28 3.90 2.18 17.95
C TYR A 28 4.80 1.09 18.56
N PRO A 29 5.35 0.17 17.75
CA PRO A 29 6.13 -0.95 18.27
C PRO A 29 7.56 -0.52 18.65
N PRO A 30 8.17 -1.10 19.70
CA PRO A 30 9.55 -0.81 20.09
C PRO A 30 10.58 -1.09 18.98
N SER A 31 10.30 -2.06 18.10
CA SER A 31 11.13 -2.42 16.95
C SER A 31 11.37 -1.26 15.97
N GLY A 32 10.46 -0.28 15.94
CA GLY A 32 10.58 0.92 15.14
C GLY A 32 11.77 1.77 15.53
N ALA A 33 11.92 2.03 16.84
CA ALA A 33 13.02 2.81 17.38
C ALA A 33 14.36 2.05 17.29
N THR A 34 14.36 0.76 17.64
CA THR A 34 15.58 -0.06 17.64
C THR A 34 16.25 -0.15 16.27
N ASN A 35 15.46 -0.22 15.20
CA ASN A 35 15.97 -0.46 13.85
C ASN A 35 15.97 0.80 12.96
N ALA A 36 15.75 1.99 13.55
CA ALA A 36 15.66 3.26 12.82
C ALA A 36 14.72 3.17 11.60
N GLN A 37 13.52 2.63 11.81
CA GLN A 37 12.57 2.39 10.72
C GLN A 37 12.11 3.71 10.08
N THR A 38 11.83 3.65 8.78
CA THR A 38 11.48 4.83 7.99
C THR A 38 10.00 4.84 7.63
N PHE A 39 9.46 6.05 7.48
CA PHE A 39 8.11 6.31 7.01
C PHE A 39 8.16 7.35 5.89
N ILE A 40 7.39 7.11 4.83
CA ILE A 40 7.16 8.05 3.74
C ILE A 40 5.65 8.28 3.69
N CYS A 41 5.24 9.52 3.94
CA CYS A 41 3.85 9.94 3.97
C CYS A 41 3.61 10.96 2.85
N VAL A 42 2.75 10.64 1.89
CA VAL A 42 2.49 11.51 0.75
C VAL A 42 0.99 11.63 0.52
N THR A 43 0.54 12.87 0.30
CA THR A 43 -0.83 13.17 -0.10
C THR A 43 -0.94 13.13 -1.62
N PHE A 44 -1.89 12.35 -2.13
CA PHE A 44 -2.17 12.19 -3.55
C PHE A 44 -3.60 12.61 -3.88
N ASN A 45 -3.81 13.06 -5.11
CA ASN A 45 -5.16 13.24 -5.64
C ASN A 45 -5.84 11.88 -5.84
N TYR A 46 -7.17 11.86 -5.80
CA TYR A 46 -8.00 10.67 -5.94
C TYR A 46 -7.60 9.76 -7.11
N ASP A 47 -7.32 10.35 -8.27
CA ASP A 47 -6.98 9.64 -9.51
C ASP A 47 -5.69 8.80 -9.42
N GLN A 48 -4.77 9.14 -8.50
CA GLN A 48 -3.54 8.39 -8.28
C GLN A 48 -3.77 7.08 -7.50
N PHE A 49 -4.87 6.95 -6.75
CA PHE A 49 -5.11 5.75 -5.92
C PHE A 49 -5.35 4.49 -6.73
N ASN A 50 -5.81 4.62 -7.98
CA ASN A 50 -5.87 3.49 -8.90
C ASN A 50 -4.47 2.91 -9.17
N LYS A 51 -3.48 3.77 -9.42
CA LYS A 51 -2.09 3.37 -9.62
C LYS A 51 -1.50 2.74 -8.35
N ILE A 52 -1.67 3.41 -7.21
CA ILE A 52 -1.21 2.89 -5.91
C ILE A 52 -1.81 1.51 -5.61
N GLY A 53 -3.11 1.33 -5.87
CA GLY A 53 -3.77 0.04 -5.69
C GLY A 53 -3.22 -1.05 -6.63
N GLU A 54 -2.76 -0.70 -7.83
CA GLU A 54 -2.10 -1.64 -8.75
C GLU A 54 -0.74 -2.04 -8.26
N HIS A 55 0.05 -1.07 -7.81
CA HIS A 55 1.33 -1.33 -7.19
C HIS A 55 1.21 -2.31 -6.01
N LEU A 56 0.18 -2.15 -5.16
CA LEU A 56 -0.08 -3.06 -4.03
C LEU A 56 -0.45 -4.49 -4.46
N LEU A 57 -1.20 -4.64 -5.57
CA LEU A 57 -1.47 -5.95 -6.17
C LEU A 57 -0.22 -6.55 -6.78
N ASP A 58 0.56 -5.75 -7.50
CA ASP A 58 1.81 -6.16 -8.12
C ASP A 58 2.78 -6.70 -7.08
N ILE A 59 2.95 -6.03 -5.93
CA ILE A 59 3.85 -6.52 -4.87
C ILE A 59 3.23 -7.62 -3.99
N ASN A 60 1.97 -7.99 -4.23
CA ASN A 60 1.19 -8.90 -3.41
C ASN A 60 1.15 -8.47 -1.92
N ALA A 61 0.89 -7.19 -1.67
CA ALA A 61 0.87 -6.61 -0.32
C ALA A 61 -0.18 -7.30 0.56
N PHE A 62 0.19 -7.89 1.68
CA PHE A 62 -0.75 -8.59 2.56
C PHE A 62 -1.67 -7.59 3.30
N THR A 63 -2.99 -7.74 3.20
CA THR A 63 -3.93 -6.96 4.02
C THR A 63 -4.30 -7.75 5.26
N PHE A 64 -4.04 -7.16 6.41
CA PHE A 64 -4.37 -7.72 7.72
C PHE A 64 -5.57 -7.03 8.38
N ASP A 65 -5.89 -5.80 7.96
CA ASP A 65 -7.00 -4.99 8.49
C ASP A 65 -7.44 -3.96 7.43
N ASP A 66 -8.73 -3.67 7.38
CA ASP A 66 -9.33 -2.67 6.49
C ASP A 66 -10.57 -2.02 7.13
N HIS A 67 -10.92 -0.83 6.66
CA HIS A 67 -12.17 -0.16 7.01
C HIS A 67 -12.65 0.62 5.79
N ILE A 68 -13.59 0.04 5.07
CA ILE A 68 -14.11 0.59 3.81
C ILE A 68 -15.61 0.87 3.98
N PRO A 69 -16.03 2.15 4.00
CA PRO A 69 -17.44 2.50 4.07
C PRO A 69 -18.26 1.97 2.88
N ASP A 70 -19.56 1.74 3.10
CA ASP A 70 -20.48 1.26 2.05
C ASP A 70 -20.60 2.23 0.87
N ASP A 71 -20.44 3.54 1.09
CA ASP A 71 -20.46 4.57 0.05
C ASP A 71 -19.08 4.87 -0.54
N PHE A 72 -18.06 4.05 -0.23
CA PHE A 72 -16.73 4.17 -0.81
C PHE A 72 -16.75 3.82 -2.31
N TYR A 73 -15.82 4.38 -3.07
CA TYR A 73 -15.82 4.28 -4.53
C TYR A 73 -15.57 2.85 -5.02
N GLU A 74 -16.46 2.33 -5.85
CA GLU A 74 -16.40 0.96 -6.37
C GLU A 74 -15.10 0.68 -7.13
N GLU A 75 -14.59 1.65 -7.90
CA GLU A 75 -13.31 1.49 -8.62
C GLU A 75 -12.11 1.22 -7.69
N LEU A 76 -12.16 1.73 -6.45
CA LEU A 76 -11.14 1.47 -5.43
C LEU A 76 -11.50 0.25 -4.57
N LYS A 77 -12.80 -0.09 -4.42
CA LYS A 77 -13.27 -1.32 -3.76
C LYS A 77 -12.93 -2.59 -4.54
N LEU A 78 -12.90 -2.53 -5.88
CA LEU A 78 -12.56 -3.68 -6.72
C LEU A 78 -11.09 -4.10 -6.57
N ARG A 79 -10.24 -3.18 -6.08
CA ARG A 79 -8.90 -3.50 -5.57
C ARG A 79 -8.95 -3.86 -4.08
N LYS A 80 -10.06 -4.44 -3.62
CA LYS A 80 -10.10 -5.28 -2.41
C LYS A 80 -8.92 -6.20 -2.57
N ILE A 81 -7.92 -5.95 -1.73
CA ILE A 81 -6.91 -6.91 -1.42
C ILE A 81 -7.67 -8.05 -0.73
N GLY A 82 -8.37 -8.87 -1.51
CA GLY A 82 -9.55 -9.57 -1.04
C GLY A 82 -9.14 -10.67 -0.08
N ASN A 83 -9.12 -10.39 1.23
CA ASN A 83 -8.77 -11.35 2.28
C ASN A 83 -7.54 -12.21 1.95
N ASN A 84 -6.58 -11.65 1.20
CA ASN A 84 -5.42 -12.36 0.64
C ASN A 84 -5.73 -13.55 -0.30
N ASN A 85 -6.98 -13.74 -0.73
CA ASN A 85 -7.39 -14.61 -1.83
C ASN A 85 -7.22 -13.85 -3.16
N ARG A 86 -6.10 -14.09 -3.83
CA ARG A 86 -5.68 -13.36 -5.02
C ARG A 86 -5.15 -14.32 -6.07
N ASP A 87 -5.26 -13.90 -7.32
CA ASP A 87 -4.55 -14.54 -8.42
C ASP A 87 -3.05 -14.53 -8.18
N ALA A 88 -2.37 -15.51 -8.79
CA ALA A 88 -0.92 -15.56 -8.75
C ALA A 88 -0.32 -14.26 -9.31
N ARG A 89 0.62 -13.69 -8.57
CA ARG A 89 1.36 -12.49 -8.98
C ARG A 89 1.92 -12.65 -10.41
N ASP A 90 1.67 -11.67 -11.27
CA ASP A 90 2.42 -11.55 -12.53
C ASP A 90 3.88 -11.23 -12.17
N ASN A 91 4.79 -12.19 -12.40
CA ASN A 91 6.18 -12.14 -11.96
C ASN A 91 7.05 -11.27 -12.86
N LYS A 92 6.58 -10.06 -13.15
CA LYS A 92 7.27 -9.05 -13.95
C LYS A 92 7.67 -7.86 -13.09
N VAL A 93 8.58 -7.05 -13.62
CA VAL A 93 8.85 -5.72 -13.07
C VAL A 93 7.75 -4.79 -13.57
N SER A 94 7.17 -4.01 -12.67
CA SER A 94 6.16 -3.00 -12.98
C SER A 94 6.61 -1.66 -12.38
N THR A 95 6.44 -0.59 -13.14
CA THR A 95 6.80 0.77 -12.75
C THR A 95 5.65 1.71 -13.04
N GLN A 96 5.32 2.58 -12.08
CA GLN A 96 4.26 3.57 -12.26
C GLN A 96 4.68 4.94 -11.76
N ASP A 97 4.43 5.95 -12.59
CA ASP A 97 4.62 7.35 -12.24
C ASP A 97 3.43 7.85 -11.42
N LEU A 98 3.74 8.46 -10.28
CA LEU A 98 2.80 9.05 -9.35
C LEU A 98 3.09 10.54 -9.22
N THR A 99 2.06 11.34 -8.97
CA THR A 99 2.21 12.78 -8.72
C THR A 99 1.45 13.17 -7.47
N SER A 100 2.12 13.73 -6.46
CA SER A 100 1.47 14.20 -5.23
C SER A 100 0.52 15.35 -5.50
N ALA A 101 -0.39 15.63 -4.57
CA ALA A 101 -1.25 16.81 -4.62
C ALA A 101 -0.43 18.12 -4.68
N GLY A 102 0.77 18.12 -4.10
CA GLY A 102 1.75 19.21 -4.18
C GLY A 102 2.58 19.24 -5.47
N ARG A 103 2.26 18.42 -6.47
CA ARG A 103 2.92 18.33 -7.79
C ARG A 103 4.36 17.79 -7.75
N THR A 104 4.75 17.07 -6.71
CA THR A 104 6.02 16.35 -6.67
C THR A 104 5.87 14.99 -7.37
N SER A 105 6.81 14.65 -8.25
CA SER A 105 6.82 13.38 -8.97
C SER A 105 7.46 12.27 -8.14
N PHE A 106 6.88 11.08 -8.21
CA PHE A 106 7.37 9.85 -7.59
C PHE A 106 7.30 8.70 -8.59
N VAL A 107 8.12 7.67 -8.38
CA VAL A 107 8.05 6.42 -9.14
C VAL A 107 7.85 5.28 -8.16
N SER A 108 6.80 4.49 -8.37
CA SER A 108 6.60 3.22 -7.66
C SER A 108 7.18 2.08 -8.50
N ILE A 109 7.93 1.16 -7.87
CA ILE A 109 8.64 0.07 -8.55
C ILE A 109 8.31 -1.25 -7.86
N ALA A 110 7.61 -2.15 -8.55
CA ALA A 110 7.34 -3.49 -8.09
C ALA A 110 8.31 -4.48 -8.76
N LYS A 111 9.16 -5.14 -7.96
CA LYS A 111 10.16 -6.10 -8.45
C LYS A 111 9.57 -7.49 -8.69
N LYS A 112 10.08 -8.26 -9.64
CA LYS A 112 9.74 -9.69 -9.76
C LYS A 112 10.01 -10.47 -8.46
N GLN A 113 9.22 -11.50 -8.16
CA GLN A 113 9.55 -12.40 -7.06
C GLN A 113 10.78 -13.23 -7.45
N TYR A 114 11.79 -13.22 -6.58
CA TYR A 114 12.96 -14.08 -6.77
C TYR A 114 12.56 -15.53 -6.48
N LYS A 115 12.64 -16.39 -7.51
CA LYS A 115 12.59 -17.84 -7.35
C LYS A 115 14.03 -18.32 -7.27
N GLY A 116 14.61 -18.34 -6.08
CA GLY A 116 15.91 -18.99 -5.88
C GLY A 116 15.75 -20.49 -6.07
N GLU A 117 16.74 -21.15 -6.66
CA GLU A 117 16.89 -22.59 -6.51
C GLU A 117 17.21 -22.85 -5.03
N ILE A 118 16.34 -23.57 -4.34
CA ILE A 118 16.70 -24.16 -3.04
C ILE A 118 17.60 -25.34 -3.40
N SER A 119 18.92 -25.14 -3.39
CA SER A 119 19.84 -26.27 -3.34
C SER A 119 19.65 -26.95 -1.98
N ALA A 120 19.00 -28.11 -2.00
CA ALA A 120 18.95 -29.04 -0.86
C ALA A 120 20.33 -29.66 -0.61
#